data_AF-A0A934PIF3-F1
#
_entry.id   AF-A0A934PIF3-F1
#
_cell.length_a   1.000
_cell.length_b   1.000
_cell.length_c   1.000
_cell.angle_alpha   90.00
_cell.angle_beta   90.00
_cell.angle_gamma   90.00
#
_symmetry.space_group_name_H-M   'P 1'
#
loop_
_entity.id
_entity.type
_entity.pdbx_description
1 polymer ?
#
loop_
_entity_poly.entity_id
_entity_poly.type
_entity_poly.pdbx_seq_one_letter_code
_entity_poly.pdbx_strand_id
1 'polypeptide(L)'
;MVKNITLTNFSSEKNELLKIVRKKISETKITSHNEIFHNKYKIELSSIIELLNAIEAKFKKCEILYYTYFESADHAVLSGNAATLPVDMECTFWDGTAKFNYDFKVDDKFFYKEIIDLNFQSFILQIASLYENLVFLAEILIKKVIVYVRPPLSSPLHDYLDFLKRLVNLGYRQNDRLNICINAHHAFFNRYLQQINNLRNRFIHGHSINLSTDGYNYYVDNMPSTSFVPNSPDLLLDVFTKEILDSSKVFISELLISLKQSTNHHTKYLPA
;
A
#
# COMPACT_ATOMS: atom_id res chain seq x y z
N MET A 1 -1.04 -19.65 22.11
CA MET A 1 0.14 -20.18 21.37
C MET A 1 0.88 -18.99 20.80
N VAL A 2 2.19 -18.85 21.07
CA VAL A 2 2.96 -17.68 20.63
C VAL A 2 3.24 -17.77 19.12
N LYS A 3 2.76 -16.78 18.36
CA LYS A 3 3.04 -16.67 16.93
C LYS A 3 4.41 -16.05 16.72
N ASN A 4 5.23 -16.64 15.87
CA ASN A 4 6.52 -16.07 15.45
C ASN A 4 6.42 -15.59 14.01
N ILE A 5 6.51 -14.27 13.81
CA ILE A 5 6.28 -13.62 12.52
C ILE A 5 7.54 -12.88 12.11
N THR A 6 8.03 -13.16 10.90
CA THR A 6 9.11 -12.37 10.28
C THR A 6 8.48 -11.33 9.38
N LEU A 7 8.74 -10.06 9.69
CA LEU A 7 8.22 -8.94 8.89
C LEU A 7 8.91 -8.86 7.54
N THR A 8 8.16 -8.43 6.53
CA THR A 8 8.68 -8.29 5.18
C THR A 8 9.74 -7.20 5.14
N ASN A 9 10.87 -7.50 4.50
CA ASN A 9 11.90 -6.52 4.19
C ASN A 9 12.03 -6.40 2.67
N PHE A 10 12.10 -5.16 2.17
CA PHE A 10 12.32 -4.85 0.75
C PHE A 10 13.77 -4.40 0.50
N SER A 11 14.71 -4.81 1.36
CA SER A 11 16.08 -4.28 1.38
C SER A 11 16.82 -4.57 0.08
N SER A 12 16.60 -5.74 -0.53
CA SER A 12 17.23 -6.10 -1.80
C SER A 12 16.80 -5.12 -2.90
N GLU A 13 15.49 -5.00 -3.12
CA GLU A 13 14.90 -4.14 -4.13
C GLU A 13 15.23 -2.65 -3.89
N LYS A 14 15.18 -2.21 -2.62
CA LYS A 14 15.56 -0.85 -2.21
C LYS A 14 17.03 -0.55 -2.53
N ASN A 15 17.95 -1.42 -2.13
CA ASN A 15 19.38 -1.21 -2.33
C ASN A 15 19.74 -1.19 -3.81
N GLU A 16 19.14 -2.06 -4.61
CA GLU A 16 19.32 -2.06 -6.06
C GLU A 16 18.80 -0.76 -6.70
N LEU A 17 17.59 -0.32 -6.34
CA LEU A 17 17.01 0.91 -6.86
C LEU A 17 17.86 2.13 -6.48
N LEU A 18 18.30 2.22 -5.22
CA LEU A 18 19.18 3.30 -4.74
C LEU A 18 20.52 3.32 -5.46
N LYS A 19 21.11 2.15 -5.78
CA LYS A 19 22.35 2.05 -6.56
C LYS A 19 22.18 2.68 -7.95
N ILE A 20 21.06 2.42 -8.62
CA ILE A 20 20.77 2.98 -9.95
C ILE A 20 20.52 4.48 -9.87
N VAL A 21 19.72 4.93 -8.89
CA VAL A 21 19.44 6.35 -8.68
C VAL A 21 20.73 7.13 -8.41
N ARG A 22 21.61 6.62 -7.53
CA ARG A 22 22.92 7.23 -7.24
C ARG A 22 23.76 7.38 -8.50
N LYS A 23 23.86 6.31 -9.29
CA LYS A 23 24.57 6.33 -10.57
C LYS A 23 24.01 7.41 -11.50
N LYS A 24 22.68 7.45 -11.66
CA LYS A 24 22.00 8.44 -12.51
C LYS A 24 22.24 9.88 -12.06
N ILE A 25 22.19 10.14 -10.74
CA ILE A 25 22.51 11.47 -10.19
C ILE A 25 23.96 11.85 -10.51
N SER A 26 24.91 10.93 -10.33
CA SER A 26 26.33 11.19 -10.60
C SER A 26 26.67 11.41 -12.08
N GLU A 27 25.92 10.76 -12.99
CA GLU A 27 26.11 10.87 -14.44
C GLU A 27 25.40 12.10 -15.04
N THR A 28 24.51 12.75 -14.29
CA THR A 28 23.74 13.90 -14.78
C THR A 28 24.66 15.13 -14.89
N LYS A 29 24.99 15.53 -16.12
CA LYS A 29 25.73 16.77 -16.40
C LYS A 29 24.78 17.98 -16.29
N ILE A 30 24.96 18.78 -15.26
CA ILE A 30 24.23 20.05 -15.09
C ILE A 30 25.02 21.13 -15.83
N THR A 31 24.45 21.64 -16.93
CA THR A 31 24.93 22.86 -17.58
C THR A 31 24.24 24.06 -16.94
N SER A 32 24.83 25.26 -17.06
CA SER A 32 24.24 26.52 -16.56
C SER A 32 22.84 26.81 -17.13
N HIS A 33 22.54 26.34 -18.34
CA HIS A 33 21.19 26.42 -18.94
C HIS A 33 20.21 25.41 -18.36
N ASN A 34 20.68 24.20 -18.06
CA ASN A 34 19.84 23.17 -17.46
C ASN A 34 19.54 23.45 -16.00
N GLU A 35 20.40 24.15 -15.26
CA GLU A 35 20.26 24.46 -13.83
C GLU A 35 18.94 25.15 -13.48
N ILE A 36 18.45 26.03 -14.37
CA ILE A 36 17.17 26.77 -14.24
C ILE A 36 15.97 25.81 -14.34
N PHE A 37 16.05 24.79 -15.20
CA PHE A 37 15.04 23.72 -15.29
C PHE A 37 15.27 22.64 -14.22
N HIS A 38 16.51 22.44 -13.81
CA HIS A 38 16.97 21.35 -12.95
C HIS A 38 16.36 21.45 -11.54
N ASN A 39 16.21 22.65 -10.98
CA ASN A 39 15.61 22.80 -9.64
C ASN A 39 14.16 22.27 -9.56
N LYS A 40 13.40 22.24 -10.66
CA LYS A 40 12.05 21.62 -10.70
C LYS A 40 12.07 20.10 -10.92
N TYR A 41 13.19 19.53 -11.39
CA TYR A 41 13.33 18.11 -11.77
C TYR A 41 14.50 17.40 -11.07
N LYS A 42 15.06 18.02 -10.03
CA LYS A 42 16.19 17.50 -9.26
C LYS A 42 15.69 16.32 -8.45
N ILE A 43 16.27 15.16 -8.74
CA ILE A 43 16.01 13.95 -7.96
C ILE A 43 16.89 14.03 -6.71
N GLU A 44 16.26 14.27 -5.56
CA GLU A 44 16.96 14.25 -4.28
C GLU A 44 17.00 12.84 -3.71
N LEU A 45 18.21 12.30 -3.56
CA LEU A 45 18.43 10.96 -3.07
C LEU A 45 17.85 10.77 -1.66
N SER A 46 17.94 11.80 -0.81
CA SER A 46 17.34 11.83 0.53
C SER A 46 15.83 11.59 0.48
N SER A 47 15.11 12.31 -0.37
CA SER A 47 13.65 12.17 -0.51
C SER A 47 13.25 10.77 -1.00
N ILE A 48 14.04 10.16 -1.88
CA ILE A 48 13.80 8.76 -2.31
C ILE A 48 14.03 7.79 -1.16
N ILE A 49 15.10 7.97 -0.37
CA ILE A 49 15.39 7.13 0.80
C ILE A 49 14.25 7.24 1.82
N GLU A 50 13.79 8.45 2.11
CA GLU A 50 12.66 8.71 3.02
C GLU A 50 11.39 8.02 2.55
N LEU A 51 11.04 8.13 1.26
CA LEU A 51 9.88 7.46 0.69
C LEU A 51 9.99 5.94 0.78
N LEU A 52 11.13 5.35 0.41
CA LEU A 52 11.36 3.90 0.48
C LEU A 52 11.32 3.37 1.92
N ASN A 53 11.81 4.14 2.89
CA ASN A 53 11.71 3.80 4.30
C ASN A 53 10.26 3.91 4.79
N ALA A 54 9.54 4.94 4.38
CA ALA A 54 8.14 5.13 4.74
C ALA A 54 7.22 4.05 4.14
N ILE A 55 7.47 3.60 2.90
CA ILE A 55 6.76 2.47 2.28
C ILE A 55 6.95 1.21 3.12
N GLU A 56 8.20 0.85 3.42
CA GLU A 56 8.51 -0.35 4.21
C GLU A 56 7.91 -0.28 5.61
N ALA A 57 8.07 0.84 6.32
CA ALA A 57 7.52 1.02 7.67
C ALA A 57 5.99 0.94 7.69
N LYS A 58 5.30 1.54 6.70
CA LYS A 58 3.84 1.46 6.60
C LYS A 58 3.37 0.04 6.28
N PHE A 59 4.07 -0.66 5.38
CA PHE A 59 3.77 -2.06 5.06
C PHE A 59 3.92 -2.95 6.28
N LYS A 60 5.05 -2.86 6.99
CA LYS A 60 5.30 -3.58 8.25
C LYS A 60 4.25 -3.30 9.31
N LYS A 61 3.79 -2.04 9.43
CA LYS A 61 2.68 -1.71 10.33
C LYS A 61 1.38 -2.40 9.92
N CYS A 62 1.09 -2.55 8.62
CA CYS A 62 -0.06 -3.32 8.16
C CYS A 62 0.09 -4.82 8.49
N GLU A 63 1.29 -5.39 8.33
CA GLU A 63 1.58 -6.79 8.74
C GLU A 63 1.33 -6.98 10.25
N ILE A 64 1.88 -6.09 11.09
CA ILE A 64 1.68 -6.16 12.54
C ILE A 64 0.18 -6.11 12.88
N LEU A 65 -0.56 -5.16 12.30
CA LEU A 65 -2.00 -5.06 12.53
C LEU A 65 -2.73 -6.35 12.13
N TYR A 66 -2.41 -6.91 10.96
CA TYR A 66 -3.02 -8.14 10.48
C TYR A 66 -2.76 -9.33 11.40
N TYR A 67 -1.50 -9.61 11.73
CA TYR A 67 -1.16 -10.79 12.54
C TYR A 67 -1.62 -10.66 14.00
N THR A 68 -1.64 -9.45 14.53
CA THR A 68 -2.11 -9.20 15.90
C THR A 68 -3.62 -9.25 16.00
N TYR A 69 -4.37 -8.62 15.07
CA TYR A 69 -5.79 -8.37 15.27
C TYR A 69 -6.72 -9.15 14.33
N PHE A 70 -6.28 -9.50 13.12
CA PHE A 70 -7.19 -9.97 12.08
C PHE A 70 -7.02 -11.45 11.73
N GLU A 71 -5.80 -11.97 11.65
CA GLU A 71 -5.52 -13.37 11.21
C GLU A 71 -6.30 -14.43 12.00
N SER A 72 -6.56 -14.17 13.28
CA SER A 72 -7.32 -15.08 14.14
C SER A 72 -8.40 -14.32 14.91
N ALA A 73 -9.02 -13.35 14.25
CA ALA A 73 -10.14 -12.62 14.82
C ALA A 73 -11.25 -13.60 15.23
N ASP A 74 -11.71 -13.51 16.47
CA ASP A 74 -12.82 -14.34 16.93
C ASP A 74 -14.14 -13.71 16.46
N HIS A 75 -14.58 -14.15 15.29
CA HIS A 75 -15.83 -13.68 14.68
C HIS A 75 -17.06 -13.93 15.54
N ALA A 76 -17.06 -14.97 16.39
CA ALA A 76 -18.17 -15.24 17.28
C ALA A 76 -18.26 -14.16 18.38
N VAL A 77 -17.12 -13.80 18.99
CA VAL A 77 -17.05 -12.70 19.97
C VAL A 77 -17.42 -11.37 19.33
N LEU A 78 -16.91 -11.09 18.13
CA LEU A 78 -17.24 -9.87 17.38
C LEU A 78 -18.72 -9.78 16.98
N SER A 79 -19.38 -10.94 16.84
CA SER A 79 -20.82 -11.07 16.59
C SER A 79 -21.65 -11.13 17.88
N GLY A 80 -21.02 -10.98 19.05
CA GLY A 80 -21.68 -10.81 20.34
C GLY A 80 -21.71 -12.04 21.26
N ASN A 81 -21.14 -13.17 20.83
CA ASN A 81 -21.05 -14.40 21.61
C ASN A 81 -19.88 -14.35 22.61
N ALA A 82 -20.15 -14.47 23.91
CA ALA A 82 -19.12 -14.40 24.94
C ALA A 82 -18.45 -15.75 25.28
N ALA A 83 -18.84 -16.85 24.63
CA ALA A 83 -18.43 -18.21 25.03
C ALA A 83 -16.92 -18.50 24.94
N THR A 84 -16.21 -17.79 24.07
CA THR A 84 -14.78 -17.95 23.81
C THR A 84 -13.92 -16.85 24.45
N LEU A 85 -14.51 -16.00 25.30
CA LEU A 85 -13.75 -15.08 26.13
C LEU A 85 -13.02 -15.81 27.26
N PRO A 86 -11.83 -15.32 27.69
CA PRO A 86 -11.11 -14.17 27.14
C PRO A 86 -10.42 -14.49 25.81
N VAL A 87 -10.35 -13.49 24.91
CA VAL A 87 -9.53 -13.57 23.70
C VAL A 87 -8.10 -13.15 24.06
N ASP A 88 -7.14 -14.03 23.81
CA ASP A 88 -5.72 -13.81 24.01
C ASP A 88 -4.95 -13.88 22.69
N MET A 89 -3.97 -12.99 22.54
CA MET A 89 -3.03 -13.01 21.42
C MET A 89 -1.62 -12.75 21.94
N GLU A 90 -0.68 -13.57 21.48
CA GLU A 90 0.75 -13.38 21.76
C GLU A 90 1.53 -13.55 20.45
N CYS A 91 2.22 -12.48 20.06
CA CYS A 91 3.00 -12.40 18.83
C CYS A 91 4.43 -11.98 19.15
N THR A 92 5.37 -12.63 18.50
CA THR A 92 6.78 -12.26 18.44
C THR A 92 7.08 -11.85 17.01
N PHE A 93 7.50 -10.61 16.81
CA PHE A 93 7.86 -10.06 15.52
C PHE A 93 9.38 -9.94 15.38
N TRP A 94 9.87 -10.33 14.21
CA TRP A 94 11.27 -10.21 13.81
C TRP A 94 11.40 -9.22 12.64
N ASP A 95 12.15 -8.14 12.86
CA ASP A 95 12.56 -7.19 11.81
C ASP A 95 14.09 -7.25 11.64
N GLY A 96 14.55 -8.13 10.75
CA GLY A 96 15.96 -8.46 10.63
C GLY A 96 16.46 -9.11 11.92
N THR A 97 17.38 -8.44 12.63
CA THR A 97 17.89 -8.89 13.92
C THR A 97 17.11 -8.34 15.12
N ALA A 98 16.24 -7.34 14.89
CA ALA A 98 15.42 -6.77 15.94
C ALA A 98 14.24 -7.70 16.25
N LYS A 99 13.95 -7.89 17.55
CA LYS A 99 12.84 -8.68 18.05
C LYS A 99 11.97 -7.81 18.95
N PHE A 100 10.66 -7.86 18.76
CA PHE A 100 9.71 -7.26 19.69
C PHE A 100 8.51 -8.20 19.90
N ASN A 101 7.99 -8.20 21.12
CA ASN A 101 6.84 -9.01 21.49
C ASN A 101 5.62 -8.10 21.60
N TYR A 102 4.46 -8.63 21.25
CA TYR A 102 3.17 -8.00 21.41
C TYR A 102 2.21 -9.00 21.99
N ASP A 103 1.57 -8.65 23.10
CA ASP A 103 0.54 -9.45 23.74
C ASP A 103 -0.67 -8.60 24.10
N PHE A 104 -1.85 -9.18 23.97
CA PHE A 104 -3.06 -8.61 24.56
C PHE A 104 -3.98 -9.72 25.04
N LYS A 105 -4.79 -9.39 26.04
CA LYS A 105 -5.86 -10.25 26.55
C LYS A 105 -7.08 -9.38 26.82
N VAL A 106 -8.23 -9.77 26.26
CA VAL A 106 -9.48 -9.04 26.39
C VAL A 106 -10.56 -9.99 26.87
N ASP A 107 -11.23 -9.63 27.96
CA ASP A 107 -12.31 -10.38 28.60
C ASP A 107 -13.70 -9.75 28.41
N ASP A 108 -13.78 -8.61 27.71
CA ASP A 108 -15.03 -7.93 27.37
C ASP A 108 -15.25 -7.87 25.85
N LYS A 109 -16.44 -8.30 25.40
CA LYS A 109 -16.78 -8.34 23.97
C LYS A 109 -16.89 -6.97 23.32
N PHE A 110 -17.35 -5.95 24.04
CA PHE A 110 -17.50 -4.61 23.49
C PHE A 110 -16.14 -3.95 23.31
N PHE A 111 -15.25 -4.13 24.29
CA PHE A 111 -13.88 -3.69 24.20
C PHE A 111 -13.09 -4.43 23.11
N TYR A 112 -13.29 -5.75 22.95
CA TYR A 112 -12.68 -6.51 21.86
C TYR A 112 -13.12 -5.96 20.49
N LYS A 113 -14.41 -5.72 20.31
CA LYS A 113 -14.95 -5.11 19.08
C LYS A 113 -14.36 -3.72 18.83
N GLU A 114 -14.29 -2.87 19.84
CA GLU A 114 -13.69 -1.53 19.72
C GLU A 114 -12.22 -1.58 19.29
N ILE A 115 -11.43 -2.49 19.88
CA ILE A 115 -10.04 -2.73 19.48
C ILE A 115 -9.96 -3.14 18.01
N ILE A 116 -10.79 -4.08 17.58
CA ILE A 116 -10.80 -4.55 16.18
C ILE A 116 -11.19 -3.42 15.23
N ASP A 117 -12.26 -2.68 15.53
CA ASP A 117 -12.75 -1.58 14.69
C ASP A 117 -11.69 -0.47 14.52
N LEU A 118 -11.05 -0.05 15.63
CA LEU A 118 -9.99 0.97 15.62
C LEU A 118 -8.74 0.52 14.86
N ASN A 119 -8.34 -0.74 15.02
CA ASN A 119 -7.19 -1.28 14.31
C ASN A 119 -7.50 -1.49 12.83
N PHE A 120 -8.75 -1.81 12.46
CA PHE A 120 -9.18 -1.87 11.06
C PHE A 120 -9.12 -0.50 10.40
N GLN A 121 -9.62 0.54 11.06
CA GLN A 121 -9.45 1.92 10.60
C GLN A 121 -7.96 2.26 10.40
N SER A 122 -7.13 1.92 11.39
CA SER A 122 -5.68 2.15 11.31
C SER A 122 -5.03 1.41 10.13
N PHE A 123 -5.45 0.17 9.85
CA PHE A 123 -4.98 -0.61 8.72
C PHE A 123 -5.33 0.07 7.39
N ILE A 124 -6.59 0.48 7.20
CA ILE A 124 -7.05 1.14 5.97
C ILE A 124 -6.32 2.47 5.74
N LEU A 125 -6.16 3.29 6.78
CA LEU A 125 -5.46 4.57 6.65
C LEU A 125 -3.98 4.36 6.29
N GLN A 126 -3.34 3.35 6.89
CA GLN A 126 -1.94 3.04 6.61
C GLN A 126 -1.73 2.48 5.20
N ILE A 127 -2.58 1.57 4.74
CA ILE A 127 -2.44 1.00 3.40
C ILE A 127 -2.75 2.04 2.32
N ALA A 128 -3.74 2.93 2.54
CA ALA A 128 -4.01 4.05 1.64
C ALA A 128 -2.79 4.99 1.53
N SER A 129 -2.21 5.37 2.67
CA SER A 129 -1.02 6.24 2.70
C SER A 129 0.24 5.55 2.13
N LEU A 130 0.32 4.22 2.20
CA LEU A 130 1.35 3.45 1.53
C LEU A 130 1.23 3.59 0.00
N TYR A 131 0.03 3.47 -0.57
CA TYR A 131 -0.17 3.64 -2.00
C TYR A 131 0.13 5.06 -2.48
N GLU A 132 -0.18 6.09 -1.69
CA GLU A 132 0.23 7.47 -1.98
C GLU A 132 1.75 7.58 -2.10
N ASN A 133 2.50 6.99 -1.17
CA ASN A 133 3.97 6.98 -1.23
C ASN A 133 4.51 6.22 -2.46
N LEU A 134 3.87 5.12 -2.86
CA LEU A 134 4.26 4.36 -4.05
C LEU A 134 4.07 5.20 -5.33
N VAL A 135 2.97 5.98 -5.41
CA VAL A 135 2.73 6.91 -6.51
C VAL A 135 3.78 8.00 -6.53
N PHE A 136 4.03 8.67 -5.40
CA PHE A 136 5.06 9.72 -5.34
C PHE A 136 6.44 9.19 -5.74
N LEU A 137 6.81 8.01 -5.28
CA LEU A 137 8.06 7.35 -5.68
C LEU A 137 8.11 7.13 -7.20
N ALA A 138 7.03 6.60 -7.77
CA ALA A 138 6.94 6.37 -9.20
C ALA A 138 7.04 7.68 -10.00
N GLU A 139 6.34 8.73 -9.59
CA GLU A 139 6.37 10.05 -10.22
C GLU A 139 7.78 10.67 -10.22
N ILE A 140 8.50 10.59 -9.09
CA ILE A 140 9.88 11.09 -8.97
C ILE A 140 10.82 10.37 -9.96
N LEU A 141 10.70 9.05 -10.06
CA LEU A 141 11.65 8.22 -10.81
C LEU A 141 11.37 8.19 -12.32
N ILE A 142 10.10 8.30 -12.71
CA ILE A 142 9.66 8.08 -14.08
C ILE A 142 9.57 9.37 -14.90
N LYS A 143 9.81 10.54 -14.29
CA LYS A 143 9.83 11.90 -14.90
C LYS A 143 8.76 12.07 -15.98
N LYS A 144 7.61 12.65 -15.61
CA LYS A 144 6.58 13.05 -16.57
C LYS A 144 7.15 14.00 -17.63
N VAL A 145 6.85 13.75 -18.90
CA VAL A 145 6.36 14.83 -19.77
C VAL A 145 5.09 15.32 -19.08
N ILE A 146 5.16 16.44 -18.37
CA ILE A 146 4.03 16.96 -17.60
C ILE A 146 3.02 17.53 -18.60
N VAL A 147 1.96 16.79 -18.87
CA VAL A 147 0.69 17.40 -19.31
C VAL A 147 -0.07 17.71 -18.02
N TYR A 148 -0.14 18.99 -17.68
CA TYR A 148 -0.85 19.49 -16.51
C TYR A 148 -2.32 19.06 -16.56
N VAL A 149 -2.77 18.32 -15.56
CA VAL A 149 -4.21 18.14 -15.27
C VAL A 149 -4.43 18.40 -13.78
N ARG A 150 -5.26 19.40 -13.46
CA ARG A 150 -5.83 19.72 -12.12
C ARG A 150 -7.34 19.36 -12.15
N PRO A 151 -8.08 19.34 -11.02
CA PRO A 151 -8.08 18.53 -9.78
C PRO A 151 -9.37 17.64 -9.71
N PRO A 152 -9.85 17.11 -8.54
CA PRO A 152 -9.15 16.48 -7.42
C PRO A 152 -8.98 14.96 -7.66
N LEU A 153 -7.92 14.35 -7.13
CA LEU A 153 -7.59 12.95 -7.38
C LEU A 153 -8.33 12.06 -6.36
N SER A 154 -9.44 11.47 -6.78
CA SER A 154 -10.20 10.52 -5.95
C SER A 154 -9.47 9.18 -5.73
N SER A 155 -8.36 8.91 -6.43
CA SER A 155 -7.43 7.83 -6.11
C SER A 155 -6.08 8.05 -6.80
N PRO A 156 -5.06 8.61 -6.11
CA PRO A 156 -3.77 8.98 -6.72
C PRO A 156 -3.12 7.87 -7.54
N LEU A 157 -3.27 6.61 -7.12
CA LEU A 157 -2.72 5.46 -7.85
C LEU A 157 -3.54 5.13 -9.09
N HIS A 158 -4.86 5.00 -8.99
CA HIS A 158 -5.73 4.72 -10.15
C HIS A 158 -5.57 5.78 -11.25
N ASP A 159 -5.56 7.06 -10.86
CA ASP A 159 -5.39 8.19 -11.77
C ASP A 159 -4.00 8.16 -12.45
N TYR A 160 -2.98 7.75 -11.69
CA TYR A 160 -1.64 7.52 -12.23
C TYR A 160 -1.61 6.35 -13.23
N LEU A 161 -2.32 5.24 -12.95
CA LEU A 161 -2.44 4.11 -13.88
C LEU A 161 -3.08 4.54 -15.20
N ASP A 162 -4.17 5.29 -15.13
CA ASP A 162 -4.89 5.77 -16.31
C ASP A 162 -4.05 6.75 -17.14
N PHE A 163 -3.30 7.62 -16.47
CA PHE A 163 -2.35 8.50 -17.15
C PHE A 163 -1.28 7.71 -17.91
N LEU A 164 -0.71 6.67 -17.31
CA LEU A 164 0.31 5.83 -17.95
C LEU A 164 -0.25 5.06 -19.14
N LYS A 165 -1.45 4.49 -19.01
CA LYS A 165 -2.16 3.84 -20.13
C LYS A 165 -2.33 4.81 -21.31
N ARG A 166 -2.69 6.06 -21.05
CA ARG A 166 -2.80 7.10 -22.10
C ARG A 166 -1.46 7.38 -22.79
N LEU A 167 -0.35 7.48 -22.04
CA LEU A 167 0.97 7.70 -22.63
C LEU A 167 1.41 6.54 -23.55
N VAL A 168 1.08 5.31 -23.18
CA VAL A 168 1.34 4.12 -24.01
C VAL A 168 0.48 4.13 -25.28
N ASN A 169 -0.82 4.40 -25.15
CA ASN A 169 -1.75 4.47 -26.29
C ASN A 169 -1.36 5.55 -27.31
N LEU A 170 -0.82 6.67 -26.83
CA LEU A 170 -0.34 7.77 -27.67
C LEU A 170 1.05 7.50 -28.29
N GLY A 171 1.65 6.32 -28.05
CA GLY A 171 2.95 5.94 -28.59
C GLY A 171 4.14 6.65 -27.95
N TYR A 172 3.93 7.46 -26.89
CA TYR A 172 5.01 8.14 -26.17
C TYR A 172 5.91 7.17 -25.39
N ARG A 173 5.49 5.91 -25.22
CA ARG A 173 6.26 4.85 -24.55
C ARG A 173 6.11 3.51 -25.25
N GLN A 174 7.24 2.89 -25.59
CA GLN A 174 7.30 1.49 -26.07
C GLN A 174 7.93 0.63 -24.97
N ASN A 175 7.38 -0.56 -24.70
CA ASN A 175 7.85 -1.49 -23.67
C ASN A 175 7.92 -0.90 -22.24
N ASP A 176 6.86 -0.20 -21.80
CA ASP A 176 6.78 0.37 -20.46
C ASP A 176 6.61 -0.73 -19.39
N ARG A 177 7.72 -1.08 -18.73
CA ARG A 177 7.75 -2.09 -17.64
C ARG A 177 6.83 -1.72 -16.48
N LEU A 178 6.67 -0.42 -16.22
CA LEU A 178 5.73 0.05 -15.23
C LEU A 178 4.29 -0.24 -15.65
N ASN A 179 3.93 0.03 -16.92
CA ASN A 179 2.61 -0.30 -17.44
C ASN A 179 2.35 -1.82 -17.40
N ILE A 180 3.35 -2.65 -17.69
CA ILE A 180 3.22 -4.12 -17.60
C ILE A 180 2.93 -4.54 -16.15
N CYS A 181 3.70 -4.05 -15.19
CA CYS A 181 3.46 -4.31 -13.77
C CYS A 181 2.06 -3.86 -13.34
N ILE A 182 1.69 -2.63 -13.69
CA ILE A 182 0.36 -2.08 -13.39
C ILE A 182 -0.77 -2.95 -13.95
N ASN A 183 -0.65 -3.39 -15.20
CA ASN A 183 -1.66 -4.22 -15.83
C ASN A 183 -1.75 -5.62 -15.20
N ALA A 184 -0.63 -6.18 -14.74
CA ALA A 184 -0.62 -7.46 -14.02
C ALA A 184 -1.44 -7.38 -12.71
N HIS A 185 -1.45 -6.23 -12.05
CA HIS A 185 -2.18 -5.99 -10.79
C HIS A 185 -3.56 -5.34 -10.98
N HIS A 186 -4.02 -5.16 -12.22
CA HIS A 186 -5.24 -4.43 -12.54
C HIS A 186 -6.51 -5.03 -11.90
N ALA A 187 -6.60 -6.36 -11.84
CA ALA A 187 -7.74 -7.04 -11.21
C ALA A 187 -7.82 -6.71 -9.72
N PHE A 188 -6.68 -6.75 -9.02
CA PHE A 188 -6.58 -6.35 -7.62
C PHE A 188 -6.94 -4.87 -7.42
N PHE A 189 -6.41 -3.96 -8.26
CA PHE A 189 -6.71 -2.53 -8.13
C PHE A 189 -8.19 -2.22 -8.33
N ASN A 190 -8.82 -2.81 -9.35
CA ASN A 190 -10.25 -2.60 -9.61
C ASN A 190 -11.13 -3.14 -8.47
N ARG A 191 -10.69 -4.23 -7.84
CA ARG A 191 -11.47 -4.86 -6.77
C ARG A 191 -11.28 -4.17 -5.41
N TYR A 192 -10.05 -3.87 -5.01
CA TYR A 192 -9.73 -3.44 -3.65
C TYR A 192 -9.30 -1.98 -3.51
N LEU A 193 -8.54 -1.42 -4.46
CA LEU A 193 -7.93 -0.09 -4.30
C LEU A 193 -8.98 1.03 -4.21
N GLN A 194 -10.04 0.95 -5.02
CA GLN A 194 -11.16 1.89 -4.93
C GLN A 194 -11.84 1.80 -3.55
N GLN A 195 -11.97 0.59 -3.00
CA GLN A 195 -12.62 0.40 -1.70
C GLN A 195 -11.77 0.87 -0.54
N ILE A 196 -10.45 0.66 -0.59
CA ILE A 196 -9.50 1.24 0.36
C ILE A 196 -9.66 2.76 0.41
N ASN A 197 -9.78 3.42 -0.75
CA ASN A 197 -10.00 4.87 -0.81
C ASN A 197 -11.37 5.29 -0.28
N ASN A 198 -12.43 4.56 -0.61
CA ASN A 198 -13.77 4.82 -0.09
C ASN A 198 -13.81 4.73 1.44
N LEU A 199 -13.25 3.65 2.00
CA LEU A 199 -13.13 3.45 3.44
C LEU A 199 -12.28 4.54 4.09
N ARG A 200 -11.12 4.87 3.52
CA ARG A 200 -10.25 5.95 3.99
C ARG A 200 -11.00 7.29 4.06
N ASN A 201 -11.73 7.65 3.01
CA ASN A 201 -12.51 8.89 2.98
C ASN A 201 -13.59 8.89 4.07
N ARG A 202 -14.30 7.77 4.25
CA ARG A 202 -15.28 7.64 5.34
C ARG A 202 -14.64 7.86 6.72
N PHE A 203 -13.49 7.22 6.98
CA PHE A 203 -12.78 7.38 8.25
C PHE A 203 -12.27 8.80 8.49
N ILE A 204 -11.76 9.48 7.45
CA ILE A 204 -11.32 10.89 7.56
C ILE A 204 -12.50 11.83 7.84
N HIS A 205 -13.68 11.52 7.32
CA HIS A 205 -14.90 12.30 7.53
C HIS A 205 -15.70 11.89 8.78
N GLY A 206 -15.11 11.09 9.69
CA GLY A 206 -15.67 10.82 11.01
C GLY A 206 -16.64 9.63 11.07
N HIS A 207 -16.75 8.81 10.03
CA HIS A 207 -17.48 7.54 10.13
C HIS A 207 -16.62 6.52 10.88
N SER A 208 -17.06 6.10 12.07
CA SER A 208 -16.28 5.25 12.97
C SER A 208 -16.36 3.75 12.65
N ILE A 209 -17.46 3.29 12.03
CA ILE A 209 -17.71 1.85 11.84
C ILE A 209 -18.04 1.57 10.37
N ASN A 210 -17.22 0.74 9.74
CA ASN A 210 -17.49 0.14 8.42
C ASN A 210 -17.40 -1.39 8.52
N LEU A 211 -17.68 -1.95 9.70
CA LEU A 211 -17.72 -3.38 9.94
C LEU A 211 -19.12 -3.76 10.46
N SER A 212 -19.64 -4.90 10.00
CA SER A 212 -20.97 -5.40 10.34
C SER A 212 -20.94 -6.89 10.65
N THR A 213 -22.02 -7.39 11.25
CA THR A 213 -22.19 -8.80 11.57
C THR A 213 -23.49 -9.34 11.00
N ASP A 214 -23.47 -10.58 10.52
CA ASP A 214 -24.67 -11.35 10.16
C ASP A 214 -25.18 -12.23 11.32
N GLY A 215 -24.60 -12.06 12.52
CA GLY A 215 -24.85 -12.87 13.72
C GLY A 215 -23.81 -13.97 13.94
N TYR A 216 -22.96 -14.28 12.96
CA TYR A 216 -21.92 -15.30 13.06
C TYR A 216 -20.54 -14.78 12.68
N ASN A 217 -20.48 -14.00 11.61
CA ASN A 217 -19.26 -13.51 11.00
C ASN A 217 -19.17 -11.98 11.11
N TYR A 218 -17.94 -11.49 11.00
CA TYR A 218 -17.63 -10.06 11.04
C TYR A 218 -17.09 -9.63 9.68
N TYR A 219 -17.82 -8.75 9.01
CA TYR A 219 -17.61 -8.37 7.62
C TYR A 219 -17.25 -6.91 7.48
N VAL A 220 -16.55 -6.58 6.40
CA VAL A 220 -16.42 -5.22 5.91
C VAL A 220 -17.71 -4.80 5.21
N ASP A 221 -18.35 -3.76 5.73
CA ASP A 221 -19.71 -3.36 5.40
C ASP A 221 -19.75 -2.22 4.35
N ASN A 222 -20.94 -2.02 3.78
CA ASN A 222 -21.27 -0.91 2.88
C ASN A 222 -20.32 -0.83 1.67
N MET A 223 -19.95 -1.99 1.14
CA MET A 223 -19.13 -2.14 -0.05
C MET A 223 -20.00 -2.08 -1.32
N PRO A 224 -19.54 -1.43 -2.40
CA PRO A 224 -20.26 -1.40 -3.68
C PRO A 224 -20.47 -2.80 -4.24
N SER A 225 -21.73 -3.10 -4.61
CA SER A 225 -22.13 -4.39 -5.20
C SER A 225 -21.46 -4.70 -6.54
N THR A 226 -20.87 -3.68 -7.18
CA THR A 226 -20.08 -3.83 -8.41
C THR A 226 -18.77 -4.58 -8.20
N SER A 227 -18.23 -4.60 -6.97
CA SER A 227 -16.93 -5.20 -6.65
C SER A 227 -17.04 -6.40 -5.71
N PHE A 228 -18.07 -6.43 -4.86
CA PHE A 228 -18.29 -7.48 -3.88
C PHE A 228 -19.75 -7.87 -3.80
N VAL A 229 -20.00 -9.15 -3.55
CA VAL A 229 -21.33 -9.62 -3.13
C VAL A 229 -21.45 -9.35 -1.63
N PRO A 230 -22.55 -8.73 -1.14
CA PRO A 230 -22.75 -8.52 0.29
C PRO A 230 -22.60 -9.82 1.10
N ASN A 231 -21.91 -9.74 2.24
CA ASN A 231 -21.59 -10.86 3.13
C ASN A 231 -20.87 -12.04 2.42
N SER A 232 -20.18 -11.79 1.30
CA SER A 232 -19.36 -12.83 0.68
C SER A 232 -18.15 -13.17 1.55
N PRO A 233 -17.55 -14.37 1.37
CA PRO A 233 -16.33 -14.74 2.07
C PRO A 233 -15.18 -13.73 1.89
N ASP A 234 -15.14 -13.02 0.75
CA ASP A 234 -14.11 -12.00 0.49
C ASP A 234 -14.22 -10.76 1.39
N LEU A 235 -15.40 -10.54 1.99
CA LEU A 235 -15.65 -9.43 2.90
C LEU A 235 -15.44 -9.80 4.37
N LEU A 236 -15.13 -11.06 4.69
CA LEU A 236 -14.72 -11.41 6.06
C LEU A 236 -13.49 -10.58 6.44
N LEU A 237 -13.49 -10.02 7.65
CA LEU A 237 -12.45 -9.08 8.10
C LEU A 237 -11.02 -9.61 7.88
N ASP A 238 -10.78 -10.85 8.29
CA ASP A 238 -9.51 -11.55 8.16
C ASP A 238 -9.14 -11.80 6.69
N VAL A 239 -10.08 -12.30 5.89
CA VAL A 239 -9.88 -12.57 4.45
C VAL A 239 -9.59 -11.28 3.67
N PHE A 240 -10.39 -10.23 3.90
CA PHE A 240 -10.27 -8.94 3.22
C PHE A 240 -8.92 -8.28 3.51
N THR A 241 -8.53 -8.23 4.78
CA THR A 241 -7.26 -7.62 5.19
C THR A 241 -6.05 -8.45 4.72
N LYS A 242 -6.15 -9.77 4.75
CA LYS A 242 -5.13 -10.69 4.20
C LYS A 242 -4.90 -10.48 2.72
N GLU A 243 -5.98 -10.46 1.92
CA GLU A 243 -5.90 -10.33 0.47
C GLU A 243 -5.25 -8.99 0.06
N ILE A 244 -5.60 -7.90 0.76
CA ILE A 244 -4.94 -6.60 0.58
C ILE A 244 -3.46 -6.70 0.93
N LEU A 245 -3.10 -7.32 2.05
CA LEU A 245 -1.72 -7.43 2.51
C LEU A 245 -0.86 -8.23 1.51
N ASP A 246 -1.33 -9.42 1.13
CA ASP A 246 -0.64 -10.34 0.23
C ASP A 246 -0.47 -9.71 -1.17
N SER A 247 -1.54 -9.15 -1.74
CA SER A 247 -1.48 -8.48 -3.04
C SER A 247 -0.59 -7.23 -3.01
N SER A 248 -0.64 -6.45 -1.93
CA SER A 248 0.24 -5.27 -1.76
C SER A 248 1.71 -5.66 -1.70
N LYS A 249 2.05 -6.75 -1.01
CA LYS A 249 3.43 -7.25 -0.90
C LYS A 249 4.02 -7.55 -2.27
N VAL A 250 3.27 -8.30 -3.08
CA VAL A 250 3.67 -8.67 -4.44
C VAL A 250 3.81 -7.42 -5.31
N PHE A 251 2.80 -6.53 -5.28
CA PHE A 251 2.83 -5.31 -6.05
C PHE A 251 4.02 -4.40 -5.69
N ILE A 252 4.34 -4.21 -4.40
CA ILE A 252 5.46 -3.37 -3.97
C ILE A 252 6.78 -3.90 -4.55
N SER A 253 7.05 -5.20 -4.41
CA SER A 253 8.29 -5.80 -4.93
C SER A 253 8.38 -5.65 -6.46
N GLU A 254 7.31 -5.98 -7.18
CA GLU A 254 7.27 -5.86 -8.64
C GLU A 254 7.36 -4.41 -9.14
N LEU A 255 6.75 -3.47 -8.41
CA LEU A 255 6.82 -2.05 -8.71
C LEU A 255 8.26 -1.55 -8.57
N LEU A 256 8.95 -1.89 -7.48
CA LEU A 256 10.35 -1.50 -7.28
C LEU A 256 11.27 -2.07 -8.38
N ILE A 257 11.05 -3.33 -8.79
CA ILE A 257 11.75 -3.94 -9.93
C ILE A 257 11.44 -3.22 -11.24
N SER A 258 10.18 -2.84 -11.47
CA SER A 258 9.76 -2.14 -12.68
C SER A 258 10.31 -0.71 -12.75
N LEU A 259 10.36 -0.02 -11.61
CA LEU A 259 11.00 1.29 -11.46
C LEU A 259 12.50 1.21 -11.73
N LYS A 260 13.16 0.18 -11.21
CA LYS A 260 14.57 -0.13 -11.49
C LYS A 260 14.84 -0.24 -13.00
N GLN A 261 14.05 -1.07 -13.68
CA GLN A 261 14.19 -1.31 -15.12
C GLN A 261 13.86 -0.07 -15.96
N SER A 262 12.79 0.66 -15.60
CA SER A 262 12.37 1.87 -16.32
C SER A 262 13.38 3.01 -16.16
N THR A 263 13.99 3.14 -14.99
CA THR A 263 15.02 4.16 -14.71
C THR A 263 16.27 3.98 -15.58
N ASN A 264 16.62 2.73 -15.94
CA ASN A 264 17.74 2.41 -16.83
C ASN A 264 17.51 2.81 -18.30
N HIS A 265 16.25 2.80 -18.78
CA HIS A 265 15.92 3.06 -20.19
C HIS A 265 15.89 4.56 -20.55
N HIS A 266 15.75 5.47 -19.60
CA HIS A 266 15.71 6.93 -19.84
C HIS A 266 17.09 7.57 -20.09
N THR A 267 18.06 6.82 -20.59
CA THR A 267 19.42 7.28 -20.90
C THR A 267 19.56 7.97 -22.25
N LYS A 268 18.55 7.92 -23.13
CA LYS A 268 18.71 8.36 -24.54
C LYS A 268 18.15 9.72 -24.94
N TYR A 269 17.26 10.34 -24.17
CA TYR A 269 16.66 11.62 -24.57
C TYR A 269 16.33 12.50 -23.36
N LEU A 270 17.29 13.33 -22.96
CA LEU A 270 16.95 14.66 -22.48
C LEU A 270 16.98 15.55 -23.73
N PRO A 271 15.85 16.13 -24.18
CA PRO A 271 15.90 17.08 -25.28
C PRO A 271 16.83 18.22 -24.87
N ALA A 272 17.74 18.56 -25.78
CA ALA A 272 18.62 19.71 -25.67
C ALA A 272 17.82 21.01 -25.62
#